data_AF-F1L6Y6-F1
#
_entry.id   AF-F1L6Y6-F1
#
_cell.length_a   1.000
_cell.length_b   1.000
_cell.length_c   1.000
_cell.angle_alpha   90.00
_cell.angle_beta   90.00
_cell.angle_gamma   90.00
#
_symmetry.space_group_name_H-M   'P 1'
#
loop_
_entity.id
_entity.type
_entity.pdbx_description
1 polymer ?
#
loop_
_entity_poly.entity_id
_entity_poly.type
_entity_poly.pdbx_seq_one_letter_code
_entity_poly.pdbx_strand_id
1 'polypeptide(L)'
;MADAYKGVEEVDGEDYNVEQEGERAPFRAVLDVGLARTTTGAKIFAAMKGVADGGIDIPHSETRFFGYDSESKKYDAAAHRDRIFGKHVAEYMELLKEQDEEAYKTSLLEVHCERCDT
;
A
#
# COMPACT_ATOMS: atom_id res chain seq x y z
N MET A 1 -13.31 4.58 19.46
CA MET A 1 -13.30 3.89 18.14
C MET A 1 -11.90 3.39 17.85
N ALA A 2 -10.87 4.24 17.94
CA ALA A 2 -9.46 3.83 17.84
C ALA A 2 -9.08 2.68 18.80
N ASP A 3 -9.59 2.67 20.03
CA ASP A 3 -9.30 1.58 20.98
C ASP A 3 -10.09 0.30 20.74
N ALA A 4 -11.19 0.36 19.96
CA ALA A 4 -12.10 -0.75 19.75
C ALA A 4 -11.79 -1.54 18.47
N TYR A 5 -11.25 -0.86 17.45
CA TYR A 5 -10.83 -1.46 16.18
C TYR A 5 -9.42 -0.97 15.87
N LYS A 6 -8.41 -1.75 16.28
CA LYS A 6 -6.99 -1.43 16.06
C LYS A 6 -6.52 -1.78 14.65
N GLY A 7 -7.25 -2.66 13.96
CA GLY A 7 -6.88 -3.15 12.64
C GLY A 7 -5.71 -4.14 12.69
N VAL A 8 -4.92 -4.18 11.62
CA VAL A 8 -3.78 -5.09 11.43
C VAL A 8 -2.51 -4.45 11.98
N GLU A 9 -1.91 -5.05 13.01
CA GLU A 9 -0.67 -4.55 13.62
C GLU A 9 0.59 -4.94 12.81
N GLU A 10 0.60 -6.12 12.17
CA GLU A 10 1.68 -6.58 11.30
C GLU A 10 1.20 -6.72 9.86
N VAL A 11 1.72 -5.86 8.97
CA VAL A 11 1.31 -5.82 7.56
C VAL A 11 1.90 -7.00 6.79
N ASP A 12 1.09 -8.03 6.57
CA ASP A 12 1.38 -9.22 5.77
C ASP A 12 1.04 -9.03 4.28
N GLY A 13 0.18 -8.06 3.96
CA GLY A 13 -0.32 -7.79 2.63
C GLY A 13 -1.56 -8.62 2.27
N GLU A 14 -2.13 -9.38 3.20
CA GLU A 14 -3.38 -10.12 2.97
C GLU A 14 -4.58 -9.17 2.94
N ASP A 15 -5.69 -9.59 2.33
CA ASP A 15 -6.92 -8.81 2.37
C ASP A 15 -7.50 -8.79 3.80
N TYR A 16 -7.89 -7.61 4.28
CA TYR A 16 -8.39 -7.45 5.65
C TYR A 16 -9.69 -6.68 5.61
N ASN A 17 -10.73 -7.31 6.17
CA ASN A 17 -12.05 -6.73 6.32
C ASN A 17 -12.39 -6.72 7.81
N VAL A 18 -12.77 -5.56 8.32
CA VAL A 18 -13.06 -5.37 9.74
C VAL A 18 -14.40 -6.03 10.07
N GLU A 19 -14.37 -7.06 10.91
CA GLU A 19 -15.58 -7.69 11.43
C GLU A 19 -16.06 -7.00 12.71
N GLN A 20 -17.37 -7.08 12.99
CA GLN A 20 -17.95 -6.50 14.19
C GLN A 20 -17.63 -7.38 15.41
N GLU A 21 -16.73 -6.93 16.28
CA GLU A 21 -16.34 -7.66 17.49
C GLU A 21 -17.03 -7.15 18.77
N GLY A 22 -17.96 -6.20 18.67
CA GLY A 22 -18.67 -5.65 19.84
C GLY A 22 -20.02 -4.98 19.56
N GLU A 23 -20.56 -4.27 20.56
CA GLU A 23 -21.87 -3.60 20.45
C GLU A 23 -21.94 -2.52 19.37
N ARG A 24 -20.79 -1.92 19.03
CA ARG A 24 -20.69 -0.86 18.02
C ARG A 24 -20.08 -1.40 16.75
N ALA A 25 -20.79 -1.25 15.64
CA ALA A 25 -20.29 -1.58 14.31
C ALA A 25 -19.03 -0.79 13.94
N PRO A 26 -18.16 -1.33 13.07
CA PRO A 26 -17.00 -0.61 12.55
C PRO A 26 -17.43 0.63 11.77
N PHE A 27 -16.54 1.62 11.69
CA PHE A 27 -16.82 2.82 10.90
C PHE A 27 -16.79 2.45 9.42
N ARG A 28 -17.92 2.59 8.74
CA ARG A 28 -18.04 2.27 7.33
C ARG A 28 -17.81 3.51 6.48
N ALA A 29 -16.86 3.41 5.55
CA ALA A 29 -16.55 4.45 4.57
C ALA A 29 -16.66 3.91 3.14
N VAL A 30 -16.87 4.80 2.17
CA VAL A 30 -16.87 4.46 0.74
C VAL A 30 -15.71 5.19 0.07
N LEU A 31 -14.92 4.47 -0.71
CA LEU A 31 -13.82 5.06 -1.46
C LEU A 31 -14.38 5.92 -2.61
N ASP A 32 -14.03 7.20 -2.61
CA ASP A 32 -14.26 8.09 -3.76
C ASP A 32 -12.92 8.31 -4.51
N VAL A 33 -12.84 7.75 -5.72
CA VAL A 33 -11.68 7.90 -6.62
C VAL A 33 -11.74 9.18 -7.46
N GLY A 34 -12.88 9.87 -7.48
CA GLY A 34 -13.14 11.03 -8.32
C GLY A 34 -12.91 10.74 -9.81
N LEU A 35 -12.08 11.56 -10.45
CA LEU A 35 -11.72 11.43 -11.87
C LEU A 35 -10.50 10.54 -12.13
N ALA A 36 -9.90 9.97 -11.08
CA ALA A 36 -8.74 9.12 -11.23
C ALA A 36 -9.11 7.80 -11.89
N ARG A 37 -8.23 7.31 -12.79
CA ARG A 37 -8.44 6.03 -13.46
C ARG A 37 -8.23 4.87 -12.48
N THR A 38 -9.18 3.94 -12.47
CA THR A 38 -9.11 2.70 -11.67
C THR A 38 -8.23 1.65 -12.35
N THR A 39 -6.91 1.74 -12.15
CA THR A 39 -5.93 0.74 -12.60
C THR A 39 -5.52 -0.18 -11.46
N THR A 40 -5.26 -1.46 -11.75
CA THR A 40 -4.72 -2.42 -10.78
C THR A 40 -3.33 -1.95 -10.30
N GLY A 41 -3.12 -1.89 -8.99
CA GLY A 41 -1.89 -1.37 -8.39
C GLY A 41 -1.79 0.16 -8.34
N ALA A 42 -2.89 0.90 -8.55
CA ALA A 42 -2.90 2.35 -8.37
C ALA A 42 -2.67 2.76 -6.91
N LYS A 43 -2.00 3.89 -6.68
CA LYS A 43 -1.71 4.43 -5.34
C LYS A 43 -2.98 4.71 -4.51
N ILE A 44 -4.10 4.99 -5.16
CA ILE A 44 -5.38 5.24 -4.48
C ILE A 44 -5.87 3.99 -3.76
N PHE A 45 -5.67 2.81 -4.35
CA PHE A 45 -6.01 1.54 -3.71
C PHE A 45 -5.01 1.16 -2.61
N ALA A 46 -3.75 1.62 -2.69
CA ALA A 46 -2.79 1.49 -1.60
C ALA A 46 -3.21 2.33 -0.38
N ALA A 47 -3.69 3.57 -0.60
CA ALA A 47 -4.26 4.39 0.47
C ALA A 47 -5.51 3.74 1.07
N MET A 48 -6.41 3.20 0.24
CA MET A 48 -7.57 2.44 0.69
C MET A 48 -7.17 1.23 1.56
N LYS A 49 -6.15 0.47 1.15
CA LYS A 49 -5.65 -0.68 1.92
C LYS A 49 -5.14 -0.25 3.30
N GLY A 50 -4.34 0.82 3.37
CA GLY A 50 -3.90 1.37 4.66
C GLY A 50 -5.04 1.85 5.56
N VAL A 51 -6.14 2.34 4.99
CA VAL A 51 -7.34 2.71 5.75
C VAL A 51 -8.08 1.47 6.27
N ALA A 52 -8.21 0.44 5.43
CA ALA A 52 -8.80 -0.84 5.83
C ALA A 52 -7.99 -1.52 6.94
N ASP A 53 -6.67 -1.59 6.77
CA ASP A 53 -5.72 -2.13 7.75
C ASP A 53 -5.70 -1.30 9.04
N GLY A 54 -6.09 -0.03 8.99
CA GLY A 54 -6.25 0.84 10.15
C GLY A 54 -7.56 0.65 10.93
N GLY A 55 -8.40 -0.32 10.55
CA GLY A 55 -9.64 -0.64 11.28
C GLY A 55 -10.89 0.08 10.80
N ILE A 56 -10.88 0.64 9.58
CA ILE A 56 -12.07 1.21 8.92
C ILE A 56 -12.66 0.20 7.94
N ASP A 57 -13.98 -0.03 8.00
CA ASP A 57 -14.68 -0.88 7.04
C ASP A 57 -14.86 -0.14 5.71
N ILE A 58 -14.20 -0.62 4.67
CA ILE A 58 -14.40 -0.16 3.29
C ILE A 58 -14.81 -1.38 2.47
N PRO A 59 -15.97 -1.39 1.80
CA PRO A 59 -16.33 -2.49 0.93
C PRO A 59 -15.42 -2.48 -0.30
N HIS A 60 -14.53 -3.47 -0.41
CA HIS A 60 -13.55 -3.57 -1.48
C HIS A 60 -13.32 -5.02 -1.95
N SER A 61 -12.43 -5.20 -2.93
CA SER A 61 -12.05 -6.52 -3.45
C SER A 61 -10.59 -6.51 -3.86
N GLU A 62 -9.91 -7.65 -3.73
CA GLU A 62 -8.48 -7.83 -4.05
C GLU A 62 -8.11 -7.58 -5.52
N THR A 63 -9.10 -7.58 -6.43
CA THR A 63 -8.90 -7.46 -7.89
C THR A 63 -8.17 -6.20 -8.36
N ARG A 64 -8.10 -5.16 -7.52
CA ARG A 64 -7.42 -3.89 -7.85
C ARG A 64 -6.12 -3.68 -7.08
N PHE A 65 -5.75 -4.61 -6.21
CA PHE A 65 -4.49 -4.56 -5.49
C PHE A 65 -3.29 -4.93 -6.36
N PHE A 66 -2.12 -4.47 -5.93
CA PHE A 66 -0.88 -4.83 -6.58
C PHE A 66 -0.61 -6.32 -6.35
N GLY A 67 -0.16 -7.06 -7.36
CA GLY A 67 0.00 -8.52 -7.27
C GLY A 67 -1.25 -9.32 -7.63
N TYR A 68 -2.36 -8.67 -7.99
CA TYR A 68 -3.50 -9.36 -8.59
C TYR A 68 -3.28 -9.59 -10.09
N ASP A 69 -3.36 -10.85 -10.51
CA ASP A 69 -3.34 -11.24 -11.92
C ASP A 69 -4.76 -11.51 -12.44
N SER A 70 -5.17 -10.76 -13.46
CA SER A 70 -6.48 -10.90 -14.08
C SER A 70 -6.68 -12.20 -14.85
N GLU A 71 -5.59 -12.82 -15.33
CA GLU A 71 -5.69 -14.06 -16.11
C GLU A 71 -5.87 -15.27 -15.18
N SER A 72 -4.98 -15.41 -14.19
CA SER A 72 -5.08 -16.49 -13.21
C SER A 72 -6.10 -16.24 -12.09
N LYS A 73 -6.61 -15.01 -11.95
CA LYS A 73 -7.49 -14.55 -10.85
C LYS A 73 -6.89 -14.86 -9.48
N LYS A 74 -5.57 -14.71 -9.36
CA LYS A 74 -4.83 -14.94 -8.12
C LYS A 74 -4.24 -13.64 -7.63
N TYR A 75 -4.28 -13.48 -6.32
CA TYR A 75 -3.69 -12.37 -5.62
C TYR A 75 -2.42 -12.84 -4.89
N ASP A 76 -1.32 -12.13 -5.12
CA ASP A 76 -0.05 -12.35 -4.42
C ASP A 76 0.15 -11.29 -3.30
N ALA A 77 -0.16 -11.69 -2.07
CA ALA A 77 -0.01 -10.87 -0.88
C ALA A 77 1.45 -10.47 -0.61
N ALA A 78 2.41 -11.36 -0.90
CA ALA A 78 3.83 -11.08 -0.67
C ALA A 78 4.34 -9.98 -1.62
N ALA A 79 3.94 -10.03 -2.90
CA ALA A 79 4.24 -8.98 -3.85
C ALA A 79 3.60 -7.64 -3.47
N HIS A 80 2.37 -7.65 -2.92
CA HIS A 80 1.74 -6.42 -2.42
C HIS A 80 2.48 -5.86 -1.21
N ARG A 81 2.85 -6.71 -0.24
CA ARG A 81 3.65 -6.32 0.93
C ARG A 81 4.96 -5.66 0.53
N ASP A 82 5.70 -6.27 -0.39
CA ASP A 82 6.95 -5.71 -0.92
C ASP A 82 6.72 -4.35 -1.60
N ARG A 83 5.57 -4.15 -2.24
CA ARG A 83 5.17 -2.87 -2.83
C ARG A 83 4.84 -1.82 -1.77
N ILE A 84 4.17 -2.18 -0.68
CA ILE A 84 3.83 -1.31 0.45
C ILE A 84 5.10 -0.78 1.12
N PHE A 85 6.08 -1.66 1.38
CA PHE A 85 7.36 -1.27 1.98
C PHE A 85 8.34 -0.60 0.99
N GLY A 86 7.94 -0.39 -0.26
CA GLY A 86 8.75 0.35 -1.23
C GLY A 86 9.98 -0.41 -1.75
N LYS A 87 10.00 -1.76 -1.65
CA LYS A 87 11.13 -2.59 -2.10
C LYS A 87 11.51 -2.33 -3.56
N HIS A 88 10.51 -2.14 -4.43
CA HIS A 88 10.71 -1.76 -5.83
C HIS A 88 11.49 -0.44 -6.02
N VAL A 89 11.35 0.52 -5.09
CA VAL A 89 12.11 1.76 -5.14
C VAL A 89 13.53 1.48 -4.67
N ALA A 90 13.71 0.72 -3.59
CA ALA A 90 15.03 0.33 -3.09
C ALA A 90 15.85 -0.45 -4.13
N GLU A 91 15.25 -1.44 -4.80
CA GLU A 91 15.89 -2.20 -5.88
C GLU A 91 16.27 -1.29 -7.06
N TYR A 92 15.40 -0.35 -7.44
CA TYR A 92 15.70 0.62 -8.50
C TYR A 92 16.82 1.58 -8.10
N MET A 93 16.86 2.03 -6.84
CA MET A 93 17.93 2.85 -6.30
C MET A 93 19.28 2.12 -6.36
N GLU A 94 19.33 0.84 -5.97
CA GLU A 94 20.54 0.02 -6.02
C GLU A 94 21.04 -0.15 -7.46
N LEU A 95 20.14 -0.49 -8.39
CA LEU A 95 20.49 -0.63 -9.80
C LEU A 95 21.03 0.67 -10.41
N LEU A 96 20.45 1.82 -10.04
CA LEU A 96 20.94 3.12 -10.51
C LEU A 96 22.31 3.47 -9.93
N LYS A 97 22.57 3.18 -8.64
CA LYS A 97 23.90 3.39 -8.04
C LYS A 97 25.00 2.63 -8.77
N GLU A 98 24.70 1.42 -9.24
CA GLU A 98 25.67 0.57 -9.94
C GLU A 98 25.91 1.02 -11.39
N GLN A 99 24.88 1.54 -12.07
CA GLN A 99 24.96 1.88 -13.50
C GLN A 99 25.32 3.33 -13.77
N ASP A 100 24.74 4.28 -13.04
CA ASP A 100 24.85 5.71 -13.32
C ASP A 100 24.68 6.55 -12.04
N GLU A 101 25.81 6.94 -11.46
CA GLU A 101 25.87 7.72 -10.23
C GLU A 101 25.32 9.15 -10.40
N GLU A 102 25.32 9.72 -11.62
CA GLU A 102 24.73 11.06 -11.90
C GLU A 102 23.20 10.99 -11.97
N ALA A 103 22.66 9.98 -12.64
CA ALA A 103 21.22 9.74 -12.66
C ALA A 103 20.67 9.43 -11.26
N TYR A 104 21.42 8.68 -10.44
CA TYR A 104 21.08 8.42 -9.04
C TYR A 104 21.01 9.73 -8.24
N LYS A 105 22.02 10.60 -8.33
CA LYS A 105 22.03 11.90 -7.63
C LYS A 105 20.87 12.78 -8.08
N THR A 106 20.59 12.85 -9.38
CA THR A 106 19.54 13.73 -9.92
C THR A 106 18.12 13.26 -9.55
N SER A 107 17.87 11.96 -9.62
CA SER A 107 16.53 11.39 -9.43
C SER A 107 16.13 11.20 -7.96
N LEU A 108 17.09 11.12 -7.03
CA LEU A 108 16.86 10.86 -5.60
C LEU A 108 17.43 11.93 -4.66
N LEU A 109 17.75 13.10 -5.19
CA LEU A 109 18.35 14.23 -4.46
C LEU A 109 17.59 14.59 -3.17
N GLU A 110 16.26 14.44 -3.17
CA GLU A 110 15.42 14.73 -2.00
C GLU A 110 15.51 13.64 -0.92
N VAL A 111 15.58 12.36 -1.30
CA VAL A 111 15.63 11.21 -0.37
C VAL A 111 17.03 11.06 0.26
N HIS A 112 18.07 11.53 -0.43
CA HIS A 112 19.44 11.53 0.09
C HIS A 112 19.70 12.69 1.07
N CYS A 113 19.03 13.83 0.89
CA CYS A 113 19.20 15.02 1.73
C CYS A 113 18.76 14.79 3.19
N GLU A 114 17.70 14.02 3.42
CA GLU A 114 17.18 13.74 4.78
C GLU A 114 18.11 12.88 5.66
N ARG A 115 19.19 12.30 5.11
CA ARG A 115 20.15 11.48 5.85
C ARG A 115 21.48 12.19 6.13
N CYS A 116 21.60 13.47 5.77
CA CYS A 116 22.79 14.30 6.00
C CYS A 116 22.68 15.25 7.21
N ASP A 117 21.53 15.36 7.86
CA ASP A 117 21.36 16.20 9.07
C ASP A 117 20.81 15.38 10.26
N THR A 118 21.65 14.51 10.83
CA THR A 118 21.73 14.21 12.28
C THR A 118 23.04 13.52 12.61
#